data_AF-G9PQ07-F1
#
_entry.id   AF-G9PQ07-F1
#
_cell.length_a   1.000
_cell.length_b   1.000
_cell.length_c   1.000
_cell.angle_alpha   90.00
_cell.angle_beta   90.00
_cell.angle_gamma   90.00
#
_symmetry.space_group_name_H-M   'P 1'
#
loop_
_entity.id
_entity.type
_entity.pdbx_description
1 polymer ?
#
loop_
_entity_poly.entity_id
_entity_poly.type
_entity_poly.pdbx_seq_one_letter_code
_entity_poly.pdbx_strand_id
1 'polypeptide(L)'
;MNRTGRAESARGAGRRRLAAGVLAAVSGVCLGVGAGAVPAVAVPAAPAVAVKAAVPKGLESFYGQTVEWYDCGATGGMEKSAEATAFKCAKVKVPLDYSQPDGQTIEIAMKKHVATGSIHRGSLFINPGGPGGSGVQYVEAAAETGFAGVQGSY
;
A
#
# COMPACT_ATOMS: atom_id res chain seq x y z
N MET A 1 45.85 11.42 -35.03
CA MET A 1 46.19 12.86 -35.20
C MET A 1 45.25 13.51 -36.20
N ASN A 2 44.50 14.54 -35.80
CA ASN A 2 43.98 15.70 -36.58
C ASN A 2 43.24 16.60 -35.57
N ARG A 3 43.79 17.73 -35.10
CA ARG A 3 43.77 19.11 -35.68
C ARG A 3 42.36 19.55 -36.08
N THR A 4 41.81 20.72 -35.75
CA THR A 4 42.08 21.85 -34.83
C THR A 4 40.86 22.79 -35.03
N GLY A 5 40.37 23.47 -34.00
CA GLY A 5 39.36 24.53 -34.18
C GLY A 5 38.82 25.08 -32.85
N ARG A 6 39.43 26.16 -32.37
CA ARG A 6 39.08 26.93 -31.15
C ARG A 6 38.69 28.35 -31.55
N ALA A 7 37.63 28.90 -30.93
CA ALA A 7 37.48 30.28 -30.44
C ALA A 7 36.05 30.37 -29.84
N GLU A 8 35.82 30.47 -28.52
CA GLU A 8 36.01 31.58 -27.56
C GLU A 8 35.30 32.91 -27.90
N SER A 9 34.30 33.26 -27.07
CA SER A 9 33.99 34.62 -26.59
C SER A 9 32.99 34.48 -25.42
N ALA A 10 33.34 34.60 -24.14
CA ALA A 10 33.76 35.76 -23.33
C ALA A 10 32.59 36.44 -22.55
N ARG A 11 32.58 36.13 -21.25
CA ARG A 11 32.29 36.95 -20.04
C ARG A 11 31.32 38.15 -20.15
N GLY A 12 30.27 38.09 -19.35
CA GLY A 12 29.61 39.25 -18.74
C GLY A 12 29.55 39.08 -17.22
N ALA A 13 30.39 39.83 -16.49
CA ALA A 13 30.33 39.95 -15.03
C ALA A 13 29.64 41.27 -14.67
N GLY A 14 28.59 41.22 -13.86
CA GLY A 14 27.93 42.39 -13.27
C GLY A 14 27.71 42.16 -11.77
N ARG A 15 28.38 42.95 -10.93
CA ARG A 15 28.31 42.90 -9.45
C ARG A 15 27.27 43.89 -8.90
N ARG A 16 26.44 43.37 -7.97
CA ARG A 16 25.92 43.95 -6.71
C ARG A 16 25.11 45.25 -6.72
N ARG A 17 23.90 45.22 -6.11
CA ARG A 17 23.50 46.08 -4.96
C ARG A 17 22.51 45.34 -4.03
N LEU A 18 22.61 45.63 -2.74
CA LEU A 18 21.79 45.16 -1.61
C LEU A 18 20.53 46.04 -1.47
N ALA A 19 19.39 45.47 -1.05
CA ALA A 19 18.31 46.10 -0.26
C ALA A 19 17.38 44.97 0.23
N ALA A 20 17.40 44.58 1.51
CA ALA A 20 16.59 45.14 2.60
C ALA A 20 15.07 44.94 2.38
N GLY A 21 14.45 44.18 3.28
CA GLY A 21 13.15 43.55 3.10
C GLY A 21 11.91 44.41 3.29
N VAL A 22 10.76 43.79 3.06
CA VAL A 22 9.47 44.14 3.65
C VAL A 22 8.71 42.84 3.89
N LEU A 23 8.59 42.41 5.15
CA LEU A 23 7.54 41.48 5.57
C LEU A 23 6.20 42.21 5.42
N ALA A 24 5.35 41.77 4.49
CA ALA A 24 3.95 42.16 4.48
C ALA A 24 3.16 41.15 5.32
N ALA A 25 3.03 41.43 6.61
CA ALA A 25 2.06 40.77 7.48
C ALA A 25 0.66 41.27 7.10
N VAL A 26 -0.20 40.38 6.58
CA VAL A 26 -1.61 40.68 6.37
C VAL A 26 -2.40 40.13 7.55
N SER A 27 -2.72 41.03 8.48
CA SER A 27 -3.55 40.77 9.64
C SER A 27 -5.02 40.59 9.21
N GLY A 28 -5.50 39.35 9.21
CA GLY A 28 -6.92 39.04 9.17
C GLY A 28 -7.51 39.04 10.57
N VAL A 29 -8.05 40.18 10.99
CA VAL A 29 -8.80 40.33 12.25
C VAL A 29 -10.22 39.81 12.04
N CYS A 30 -10.52 38.61 12.55
CA CYS A 30 -11.90 38.17 12.79
C CYS A 30 -12.26 38.43 14.25
N LEU A 31 -13.03 39.48 14.49
CA LEU A 31 -13.62 39.79 15.79
C LEU A 31 -14.83 38.86 16.03
N GLY A 32 -14.60 37.79 16.79
CA GLY A 32 -15.64 36.94 17.37
C GLY A 32 -15.27 36.62 18.81
N VAL A 33 -16.03 37.19 19.75
CA VAL A 33 -15.84 37.08 21.20
C VAL A 33 -16.20 35.68 21.69
N GLY A 34 -15.27 35.03 22.38
CA GLY A 34 -15.41 33.71 22.99
C GLY A 34 -14.06 33.05 23.28
N ALA A 35 -13.18 33.72 24.03
CA ALA A 35 -11.85 33.26 24.37
C ALA A 35 -11.88 32.14 25.42
N GLY A 36 -12.12 30.91 24.97
CA GLY A 36 -11.75 29.69 25.67
C GLY A 36 -10.73 28.94 24.83
N ALA A 37 -9.47 29.37 24.86
CA ALA A 37 -8.39 28.61 24.24
C ALA A 37 -8.15 27.34 25.06
N VAL A 38 -8.85 26.26 24.71
CA VAL A 38 -8.48 24.92 25.17
C VAL A 38 -7.10 24.60 24.57
N PRO A 39 -6.06 24.37 25.38
CA PRO A 39 -4.81 23.88 24.82
C PRO A 39 -5.10 22.52 24.18
N ALA A 40 -4.85 22.40 22.87
CA ALA A 40 -4.81 21.12 22.20
C ALA A 40 -3.57 20.37 22.73
N VAL A 41 -3.73 19.70 23.87
CA VAL A 41 -2.75 18.73 24.34
C VAL A 41 -2.77 17.61 23.31
N ALA A 42 -1.74 17.56 22.47
CA ALA A 42 -1.49 16.40 21.63
C ALA A 42 -1.24 15.21 22.57
N VAL A 43 -2.28 14.42 22.79
CA VAL A 43 -2.15 13.14 23.49
C VAL A 43 -1.22 12.30 22.60
N PRO A 44 -0.05 11.86 23.09
CA PRO A 44 0.79 10.96 22.30
C PRO A 44 -0.06 9.74 21.98
N ALA A 45 -0.24 9.44 20.69
CA ALA A 45 -0.89 8.22 20.26
C ALA A 45 -0.09 7.06 20.86
N ALA A 46 -0.65 6.40 21.86
CA ALA A 46 -0.09 5.16 22.37
C ALA A 46 0.07 4.21 21.18
N PRO A 47 1.17 3.46 21.07
CA PRO A 47 1.32 2.47 20.01
C PRO A 47 0.08 1.57 20.06
N ALA A 48 -0.64 1.48 18.94
CA ALA A 48 -1.74 0.55 18.80
C ALA A 48 -1.16 -0.86 18.91
N VAL A 49 -1.20 -1.43 20.13
CA VAL A 49 -0.95 -2.85 20.33
C VAL A 49 -2.08 -3.53 19.58
N ALA A 50 -1.75 -4.24 18.50
CA ALA A 50 -2.71 -5.03 17.75
C ALA A 50 -3.29 -6.09 18.69
N VAL A 51 -4.42 -5.80 19.32
CA VAL A 51 -5.18 -6.78 20.08
C VAL A 51 -5.66 -7.79 19.05
N LYS A 52 -5.11 -9.00 19.11
CA LYS A 52 -5.59 -10.11 18.29
C LYS A 52 -7.08 -10.27 18.60
N ALA A 53 -7.94 -9.97 17.64
CA ALA A 53 -9.36 -10.14 17.80
C ALA A 53 -9.64 -11.59 18.22
N ALA A 54 -10.49 -11.76 19.23
CA ALA A 54 -10.90 -13.08 19.67
C ALA A 54 -11.62 -13.79 18.51
N VAL A 55 -11.25 -15.03 18.23
CA VAL A 55 -11.96 -15.86 17.24
C VAL A 55 -13.33 -16.19 17.81
N PRO A 56 -14.44 -15.95 17.08
CA PRO A 56 -15.76 -16.33 17.56
C PRO A 56 -15.87 -17.85 17.75
N LYS A 57 -16.62 -18.26 18.78
CA LYS A 57 -16.83 -19.67 19.10
C LYS A 57 -17.39 -20.43 17.89
N GLY A 58 -16.80 -21.58 17.58
CA GLY A 58 -17.19 -22.43 16.46
C GLY A 58 -16.50 -22.07 15.13
N LEU A 59 -15.71 -21.00 15.08
CA LEU A 59 -14.95 -20.61 13.88
C LEU A 59 -13.46 -20.93 13.96
N GLU A 60 -13.01 -21.58 15.04
CA GLU A 60 -11.59 -21.82 15.33
C GLU A 60 -10.90 -22.59 14.19
N SER A 61 -11.61 -23.54 13.58
CA SER A 61 -11.11 -24.32 12.45
C SER A 61 -10.84 -23.47 11.20
N PHE A 62 -11.65 -22.43 10.96
CA PHE A 62 -11.48 -21.52 9.82
C PHE A 62 -10.38 -20.47 10.07
N TYR A 63 -10.21 -19.99 11.31
CA TYR A 63 -9.19 -18.99 11.63
C TYR A 63 -7.80 -19.60 11.88
N GLY A 64 -7.73 -20.88 12.23
CA GLY A 64 -6.50 -21.64 12.46
C GLY A 64 -5.94 -22.35 11.23
N GLN A 65 -6.51 -22.12 10.04
CA GLN A 65 -6.10 -22.81 8.81
C GLN A 65 -4.64 -22.49 8.44
N THR A 66 -3.91 -23.53 8.06
CA THR A 66 -2.67 -23.35 7.29
C THR A 66 -3.06 -23.18 5.82
N VAL A 67 -2.65 -22.06 5.22
CA VAL A 67 -2.97 -21.75 3.83
C VAL A 67 -1.92 -22.36 2.92
N GLU A 68 -2.33 -23.34 2.12
CA GLU A 68 -1.47 -24.04 1.17
C GLU A 68 -1.30 -23.22 -0.12
N TRP A 69 -0.14 -22.59 -0.26
CA TRP A 69 0.22 -21.80 -1.44
C TRP A 69 0.89 -22.66 -2.51
N TYR A 70 0.56 -22.41 -3.77
CA TYR A 70 1.17 -23.06 -4.92
C TYR A 70 1.57 -22.05 -6.00
N ASP A 71 2.46 -22.47 -6.90
CA ASP A 71 2.86 -21.70 -8.07
C ASP A 71 1.73 -21.60 -9.09
N CYS A 72 1.43 -20.38 -9.52
CA CYS A 72 0.44 -20.10 -10.54
C CYS A 72 0.98 -19.11 -11.57
N GLY A 73 0.34 -19.07 -12.74
CA GLY A 73 0.74 -18.20 -13.84
C GLY A 73 0.76 -16.71 -13.45
N ALA A 74 1.60 -15.92 -14.12
CA ALA A 74 1.60 -14.47 -13.92
C ALA A 74 0.25 -13.84 -14.33
N THR A 75 -0.39 -14.43 -15.34
CA THR A 75 -1.72 -14.05 -15.84
C THR A 75 -2.65 -15.27 -15.86
N GLY A 76 -3.95 -15.03 -16.05
CA GLY A 76 -4.93 -16.06 -16.39
C GLY A 76 -5.81 -16.51 -15.23
N GLY A 77 -5.49 -16.16 -13.99
CA GLY A 77 -6.24 -16.59 -12.81
C GLY A 77 -5.46 -17.49 -11.86
N MET A 78 -6.06 -18.65 -11.53
CA MET A 78 -5.65 -19.59 -10.46
C MET A 78 -4.96 -20.85 -11.00
N GLU A 79 -4.65 -20.89 -12.29
CA GLU A 79 -4.07 -22.04 -12.96
C GLU A 79 -2.70 -22.35 -12.36
N LYS A 80 -2.49 -23.61 -11.99
CA LYS A 80 -1.17 -24.07 -11.53
C LYS A 80 -0.14 -23.90 -12.65
N SER A 81 1.04 -23.44 -12.28
CA SER A 81 2.19 -23.37 -13.18
C SER A 81 3.29 -24.30 -12.67
N ALA A 82 3.99 -24.94 -13.60
CA ALA A 82 5.17 -25.75 -13.27
C ALA A 82 6.39 -24.84 -12.99
N GLU A 83 6.41 -23.67 -13.62
CA GLU A 83 7.43 -22.65 -13.44
C GLU A 83 7.05 -21.71 -12.28
N ALA A 84 8.03 -21.37 -11.46
CA ALA A 84 7.83 -20.36 -10.45
C ALA A 84 7.68 -18.98 -11.10
N THR A 85 6.60 -18.28 -10.76
CA THR A 85 6.39 -16.89 -11.15
C THR A 85 6.50 -15.97 -9.93
N ALA A 86 6.34 -14.67 -10.12
CA ALA A 86 6.22 -13.73 -9.01
C ALA A 86 4.92 -13.92 -8.20
N PHE A 87 3.98 -14.74 -8.69
CA PHE A 87 2.68 -14.96 -8.07
C PHE A 87 2.57 -16.33 -7.41
N LYS A 88 1.89 -16.34 -6.26
CA LYS A 88 1.42 -17.55 -5.60
C LYS A 88 -0.10 -17.51 -5.48
N CYS A 89 -0.71 -18.67 -5.61
CA CYS A 89 -2.16 -18.85 -5.48
C CYS A 89 -2.48 -19.79 -4.32
N ALA A 90 -3.65 -19.61 -3.72
CA ALA A 90 -4.17 -20.45 -2.65
C ALA A 90 -5.69 -20.42 -2.62
N LYS A 91 -6.28 -21.33 -1.85
CA LYS A 91 -7.70 -21.31 -1.52
C LYS A 91 -7.86 -21.32 -0.01
N VAL A 92 -8.77 -20.49 0.50
CA VAL A 92 -9.11 -20.41 1.92
C VAL A 92 -10.54 -20.86 2.11
N LYS A 93 -10.78 -21.84 2.98
CA LYS A 93 -12.14 -22.32 3.26
C LYS A 93 -12.83 -21.39 4.27
N VAL A 94 -14.10 -21.12 4.06
CA VAL A 94 -14.94 -20.35 4.99
C VAL A 94 -16.33 -21.00 5.08
N PRO A 95 -17.09 -20.82 6.18
CA PRO A 95 -18.48 -21.23 6.21
C PRO A 95 -19.29 -20.36 5.24
N LEU A 96 -20.22 -20.97 4.53
CA LEU A 96 -21.17 -20.24 3.68
C LEU A 96 -22.10 -19.38 4.54
N ASP A 97 -22.55 -19.91 5.68
CA ASP A 97 -23.34 -19.22 6.68
C ASP A 97 -22.58 -19.23 8.02
N TYR A 98 -22.11 -18.06 8.46
CA TYR A 98 -21.37 -17.92 9.71
C TYR A 98 -22.22 -18.18 10.97
N SER A 99 -23.55 -18.15 10.87
CA SER A 99 -24.45 -18.55 11.96
C SER A 99 -24.60 -20.08 12.09
N GLN A 100 -24.22 -20.82 11.04
CA GLN A 100 -24.17 -22.27 10.98
C GLN A 100 -22.77 -22.74 10.55
N PRO A 101 -21.73 -22.55 11.39
CA PRO A 101 -20.33 -22.77 10.99
C PRO A 101 -20.00 -24.24 10.66
N ASP A 102 -20.78 -25.19 11.18
CA ASP A 102 -20.67 -26.62 10.88
C ASP A 102 -21.44 -27.03 9.60
N GLY A 103 -22.06 -26.06 8.91
CA GLY A 103 -22.82 -26.24 7.67
C GLY A 103 -21.96 -26.30 6.41
N GLN A 104 -22.53 -25.83 5.29
CA GLN A 104 -21.82 -25.81 4.01
C GLN A 104 -20.64 -24.83 4.06
N THR A 105 -19.53 -25.21 3.42
CA THR A 105 -18.36 -24.35 3.26
C THR A 105 -18.13 -23.96 1.81
N ILE A 106 -17.50 -22.81 1.58
CA ILE A 106 -17.01 -22.37 0.28
C ILE A 106 -15.50 -22.12 0.34
N GLU A 107 -14.88 -21.98 -0.83
CA GLU A 107 -13.47 -21.62 -0.95
C GLU A 107 -13.33 -20.23 -1.56
N ILE A 108 -12.53 -19.38 -0.92
CA ILE A 108 -12.12 -18.08 -1.45
C ILE A 108 -10.80 -18.25 -2.18
N ALA A 109 -10.80 -17.96 -3.48
CA ALA A 109 -9.59 -17.95 -4.30
C ALA A 109 -8.71 -16.74 -3.95
N MET A 110 -7.42 -16.98 -3.75
CA MET A 110 -6.44 -15.95 -3.41
C MET A 110 -5.25 -16.03 -4.37
N LYS A 111 -4.84 -14.88 -4.88
CA LYS A 111 -3.58 -14.71 -5.62
C LYS A 111 -2.81 -13.55 -5.01
N LYS A 112 -1.50 -13.72 -4.84
CA LYS A 112 -0.61 -12.67 -4.32
C LYS A 112 0.64 -12.58 -5.17
N HIS A 113 1.13 -11.36 -5.38
CA HIS A 113 2.51 -11.15 -5.80
C HIS A 113 3.40 -11.25 -4.55
N VAL A 114 4.48 -12.03 -4.62
CA VAL A 114 5.43 -12.20 -3.51
C VAL A 114 6.31 -10.95 -3.41
N ALA A 115 6.58 -10.49 -2.19
CA ALA A 115 7.53 -9.39 -1.97
C ALA A 115 8.94 -9.81 -2.45
N THR A 116 9.63 -8.90 -3.12
CA THR A 116 10.98 -9.06 -3.66
C THR A 116 12.03 -8.28 -2.86
N GLY A 117 11.60 -7.40 -1.96
CA GLY A 117 12.46 -6.67 -1.03
C GLY A 117 13.01 -7.54 0.10
N SER A 118 14.00 -7.01 0.82
CA SER A 118 14.60 -7.68 1.99
C SER A 118 13.88 -7.39 3.30
N ILE A 119 13.05 -6.36 3.32
CA ILE A 119 12.15 -6.05 4.43
C ILE A 119 10.81 -6.73 4.11
N HIS A 120 10.14 -7.27 5.12
CA HIS A 120 8.78 -7.82 5.00
C HIS A 120 7.88 -7.21 6.07
N ARG A 121 6.91 -6.40 5.66
CA ARG A 121 5.93 -5.76 6.58
C ARG A 121 4.65 -6.55 6.79
N GLY A 122 4.34 -7.48 5.89
CA GLY A 122 3.12 -8.28 5.91
C GLY A 122 2.42 -8.28 4.55
N SER A 123 1.18 -8.75 4.53
CA SER A 123 0.35 -8.80 3.31
C SER A 123 -0.48 -7.52 3.18
N LEU A 124 -0.41 -6.87 2.02
CA LEU A 124 -1.37 -5.85 1.61
C LEU A 124 -2.55 -6.52 0.91
N PHE A 125 -3.73 -6.45 1.50
CA PHE A 125 -4.96 -6.93 0.88
C PHE A 125 -5.60 -5.80 0.08
N ILE A 126 -6.00 -6.12 -1.16
CA ILE A 126 -6.63 -5.18 -2.08
C ILE A 126 -7.97 -5.76 -2.55
N ASN A 127 -8.92 -4.88 -2.86
CA ASN A 127 -10.21 -5.26 -3.43
C ASN A 127 -10.53 -4.28 -4.58
N PRO A 128 -10.78 -4.76 -5.82
CA PRO A 128 -11.02 -3.88 -6.97
C PRO A 128 -12.25 -2.96 -6.84
N GLY A 129 -13.16 -3.25 -5.90
CA GLY A 129 -14.40 -2.50 -5.72
C GLY A 129 -15.62 -3.20 -6.31
N GLY A 130 -16.59 -2.40 -6.77
CA GLY A 130 -18.00 -2.72 -7.10
C GLY A 130 -18.32 -4.20 -7.26
N PRO A 131 -19.24 -4.83 -6.51
CA PRO A 131 -19.29 -6.29 -6.41
C PRO A 131 -19.26 -7.08 -7.73
N GLY A 132 -18.56 -8.22 -7.74
CA GLY A 132 -18.46 -9.14 -8.89
C GLY A 132 -17.13 -9.09 -9.65
N GLY A 133 -16.30 -8.06 -9.42
CA GLY A 133 -14.94 -8.01 -9.95
C GLY A 133 -14.02 -9.06 -9.31
N SER A 134 -13.18 -9.70 -10.12
CA SER A 134 -12.22 -10.71 -9.63
C SER A 134 -10.99 -10.04 -9.00
N GLY A 135 -10.81 -10.22 -7.69
CA GLY A 135 -9.58 -9.80 -7.01
C GLY A 135 -8.33 -10.55 -7.50
N VAL A 136 -8.50 -11.80 -7.95
CA VAL A 136 -7.42 -12.63 -8.53
C VAL A 136 -6.91 -12.04 -9.83
N GLN A 137 -7.79 -11.62 -10.73
CA GLN A 137 -7.37 -10.99 -11.98
C GLN A 137 -6.87 -9.56 -11.71
N TYR A 138 -7.50 -8.85 -10.79
CA TYR A 138 -7.12 -7.48 -10.48
C TYR A 138 -5.69 -7.37 -9.93
N VAL A 139 -5.25 -8.29 -9.07
CA VAL A 139 -3.89 -8.23 -8.49
C VAL A 139 -2.80 -8.38 -9.55
N GLU A 140 -3.07 -9.05 -10.66
CA GLU A 140 -2.12 -9.19 -11.78
C GLU A 140 -1.76 -7.80 -12.33
N ALA A 141 -2.76 -6.97 -12.61
CA ALA A 141 -2.56 -5.61 -13.11
C ALA A 141 -2.19 -4.61 -12.00
N ALA A 142 -2.76 -4.74 -10.80
CA ALA A 142 -2.55 -3.79 -9.71
C ALA A 142 -1.10 -3.83 -9.19
N ALA A 143 -0.46 -5.00 -9.25
CA ALA A 143 0.95 -5.19 -8.89
C ALA A 143 1.91 -4.38 -9.78
N GLU A 144 1.53 -4.15 -11.04
CA GLU A 144 2.34 -3.42 -12.03
C GLU A 144 1.95 -1.94 -12.16
N THR A 145 0.81 -1.55 -11.61
CA THR A 145 0.24 -0.19 -11.77
C THR A 145 0.13 0.53 -10.43
N GLY A 146 -1.03 0.50 -9.78
CA GLY A 146 -1.33 1.27 -8.57
C GLY A 146 -0.44 0.92 -7.37
N PHE A 147 0.16 -0.28 -7.38
CA PHE A 147 1.08 -0.74 -6.33
C PHE A 147 2.47 -1.12 -6.87
N ALA A 148 2.85 -0.58 -8.04
CA ALA A 148 4.17 -0.81 -8.60
C ALA A 148 5.27 -0.44 -7.59
N GLY A 149 6.20 -1.37 -7.36
CA GLY A 149 7.35 -1.17 -6.46
C GLY A 149 7.07 -1.40 -4.98
N VAL A 150 5.82 -1.59 -4.57
CA VAL A 150 5.48 -1.95 -3.17
C VAL A 150 6.16 -3.24 -2.77
N GLN A 151 6.19 -4.22 -3.66
CA GLN A 151 6.76 -5.55 -3.45
C GLN A 151 8.28 -5.50 -3.23
N GLY A 152 8.97 -4.52 -3.81
CA GLY A 152 10.41 -4.33 -3.63
C GLY A 152 10.77 -3.46 -2.42
N SER A 153 9.84 -2.62 -1.96
CA SER A 153 10.09 -1.62 -0.92
C SER A 153 9.88 -2.15 0.50
N TYR A 154 9.05 -3.20 0.67
CA TYR A 154 8.54 -3.65 1.97
C TYR A 154 8.28 -5.16 2.05
#